data_AF-A0A7J9CD63-F1
#
_entry.id   AF-A0A7J9CD63-F1
#
_cell.length_a   1.000
_cell.length_b   1.000
_cell.length_c   1.000
_cell.angle_alpha   90.00
_cell.angle_beta   90.00
_cell.angle_gamma   90.00
#
_symmetry.space_group_name_H-M   'P 1'
#
loop_
_entity.id
_entity.type
_entity.pdbx_description
1 polymer ?
#
loop_
_entity_poly.entity_id
_entity_poly.type
_entity_poly.pdbx_seq_one_letter_code
_entity_poly.pdbx_strand_id
1 'polypeptide(L)' 'MASSQKNAQQTTNGKLWNSSSEALTLTDKKVWQGSHYAEFPEIIEDGNASEFTHESVTDDADSHGSVAGLIRFNLIIN' A
#
# COMPACT_ATOMS: atom_id res chain seq x y z
N MET A 1 -2.33 34.70 -10.23
CA MET A 1 -2.17 33.33 -10.79
C MET A 1 -2.50 32.38 -9.66
N ALA A 2 -3.58 31.61 -9.76
CA ALA A 2 -3.89 30.61 -8.75
C ALA A 2 -2.96 29.41 -8.97
N SER A 3 -1.99 29.22 -8.08
CA SER A 3 -1.25 27.98 -7.99
C SER A 3 -2.27 26.88 -7.69
N SER A 4 -2.56 26.01 -8.67
CA SER A 4 -3.25 24.76 -8.38
C SER A 4 -2.36 23.96 -7.44
N GLN A 5 -2.63 24.03 -6.14
CA GLN A 5 -2.06 23.11 -5.17
C GLN A 5 -2.52 21.73 -5.62
N LYS A 6 -1.60 20.98 -6.23
CA LYS A 6 -1.84 19.59 -6.59
C LYS A 6 -2.04 18.86 -5.25
N ASN A 7 -3.27 18.53 -4.92
CA ASN A 7 -3.57 17.74 -3.73
C ASN A 7 -2.75 16.46 -3.80
N ALA A 8 -1.66 16.39 -3.04
CA ALA A 8 -0.83 15.22 -2.96
C ALA A 8 -1.64 14.13 -2.24
N GLN A 9 -1.71 12.93 -2.82
CA GLN A 9 -2.43 11.82 -2.22
C GLN A 9 -1.74 11.43 -0.91
N GLN A 10 -2.42 11.69 0.22
CA GLN A 10 -1.91 11.44 1.57
C GLN A 10 -2.25 10.03 2.08
N THR A 11 -3.29 9.40 1.55
CA THR A 11 -3.68 8.05 1.99
C THR A 11 -4.07 7.21 0.78
N THR A 12 -3.69 5.94 0.81
CA THR A 12 -4.13 4.92 -0.15
C THR A 12 -4.72 3.75 0.63
N ASN A 13 -6.00 3.52 0.42
CA ASN A 13 -6.68 2.31 0.90
C ASN A 13 -6.86 1.38 -0.30
N GLY A 14 -6.48 0.12 -0.15
CA GLY A 14 -6.61 -0.87 -1.19
C GLY A 14 -7.12 -2.20 -0.67
N LYS A 15 -7.67 -2.99 -1.58
CA LYS A 15 -8.14 -4.34 -1.32
C LYS A 15 -7.50 -5.30 -2.31
N LEU A 16 -6.85 -6.32 -1.80
CA LEU A 16 -6.21 -7.38 -2.57
C LEU A 16 -7.07 -8.64 -2.48
N TRP A 17 -7.49 -9.17 -3.62
CA TRP A 17 -8.26 -10.41 -3.71
C TRP A 17 -7.36 -11.52 -4.24
N ASN A 18 -7.33 -12.65 -3.54
CA ASN A 18 -6.63 -13.84 -4.00
C ASN A 18 -7.61 -14.82 -4.66
N SER A 19 -7.32 -15.18 -5.90
CA SER A 19 -8.07 -16.19 -6.67
C SER A 19 -7.13 -17.19 -7.35
N SER A 20 -5.94 -17.39 -6.77
CA SER A 20 -4.85 -18.16 -7.38
C SER A 20 -4.88 -19.65 -7.04
N SER A 21 -5.90 -20.13 -6.32
CA SER A 21 -6.03 -21.51 -5.83
C SER A 21 -4.99 -21.94 -4.78
N GLU A 22 -4.09 -21.03 -4.39
CA GLU A 22 -3.06 -21.21 -3.37
C GLU A 22 -2.97 -19.96 -2.49
N ALA A 23 -2.34 -20.07 -1.32
CA ALA A 23 -2.09 -18.92 -0.46
C ALA A 23 -1.01 -17.98 -1.06
N LEU A 24 -1.28 -16.68 -1.05
CA LEU A 24 -0.31 -15.64 -1.39
C LEU A 24 0.42 -15.18 -0.14
N THR A 25 1.75 -15.26 -0.13
CA THR A 25 2.57 -14.76 1.00
C THR A 25 3.33 -13.52 0.58
N LEU A 26 3.29 -12.49 1.41
CA LEU A 26 4.04 -11.24 1.23
C LEU A 26 5.53 -11.54 1.35
N THR A 27 6.30 -11.20 0.31
CA THR A 27 7.74 -11.51 0.26
C THR A 27 8.63 -10.28 0.23
N ASP A 28 8.11 -9.16 -0.26
CA ASP A 28 8.83 -7.91 -0.25
C ASP A 28 7.84 -6.73 -0.17
N LYS A 29 8.23 -5.72 0.59
CA LYS A 29 7.52 -4.44 0.66
C LYS A 29 8.54 -3.33 0.57
N LYS A 30 8.37 -2.47 -0.43
CA LYS A 30 9.18 -1.27 -0.59
C LYS A 30 8.27 -0.05 -0.56
N VAL A 31 8.36 0.68 0.54
CA VAL A 31 7.67 1.95 0.72
C VAL A 31 8.64 3.06 0.37
N TRP A 32 8.22 3.97 -0.52
CA TRP A 32 8.98 5.15 -0.88
C TRP A 32 8.44 6.39 -0.17
N GLN A 33 9.24 7.46 -0.24
CA GLN A 33 9.16 8.66 0.58
C GLN A 33 7.74 9.15 0.80
N GLY A 34 7.46 9.48 2.06
CA GLY A 34 6.18 10.03 2.47
C GLY A 34 5.49 9.21 3.52
N SER A 35 5.82 7.94 3.80
CA SER A 35 5.00 7.04 4.65
C SER A 35 5.73 6.41 5.85
N HIS A 36 5.08 6.40 7.03
CA HIS A 36 5.49 5.64 8.23
C HIS A 36 4.54 4.48 8.52
N TYR A 37 3.26 4.55 8.12
CA TYR A 37 2.26 3.54 8.43
C TYR A 37 1.83 2.80 7.17
N ALA A 38 2.10 1.50 7.14
CA ALA A 38 1.68 0.61 6.07
C ALA A 38 1.33 -0.77 6.65
N GLU A 39 0.03 -1.02 6.80
CA GLU A 39 -0.49 -2.34 7.16
C GLU A 39 -0.73 -3.12 5.87
N PHE A 40 0.22 -3.96 5.48
CA PHE A 40 0.04 -4.91 4.39
C PHE A 40 -0.24 -6.31 4.95
N PRO A 41 -1.20 -7.05 4.38
CA PRO A 41 -1.46 -8.43 4.78
C PRO A 41 -0.25 -9.30 4.47
N GLU A 42 0.20 -10.09 5.44
CA GLU A 42 1.34 -11.01 5.26
C GLU A 42 0.96 -12.25 4.47
N ILE A 43 -0.29 -12.73 4.62
CA ILE A 43 -0.82 -13.91 3.94
C ILE A 43 -2.24 -13.59 3.47
N ILE A 44 -2.57 -13.99 2.25
CA ILE A 44 -3.93 -13.93 1.70
C ILE A 44 -4.29 -15.34 1.21
N GLU A 45 -5.20 -16.02 1.91
CA GLU A 45 -5.71 -17.35 1.53
C GLU A 45 -6.49 -17.30 0.21
N ASP A 46 -6.61 -18.44 -0.48
CA ASP A 46 -7.43 -18.53 -1.70
C ASP A 46 -8.90 -18.18 -1.43
N GLY A 47 -9.50 -17.43 -2.35
CA GLY A 47 -10.89 -16.96 -2.24
C GLY A 47 -11.11 -15.88 -1.18
N ASN A 48 -10.07 -15.43 -0.49
CA ASN A 48 -10.14 -14.35 0.48
C ASN A 48 -9.61 -13.02 -0.09
N ALA A 49 -10.04 -11.94 0.55
CA ALA A 49 -9.45 -10.63 0.35
C ALA A 49 -8.92 -10.04 1.64
N SER A 50 -7.89 -9.22 1.49
CA SER A 50 -7.29 -8.46 2.57
C SER A 50 -7.18 -7.00 2.18
N GLU A 51 -7.39 -6.14 3.16
CA GLU A 51 -7.33 -4.69 2.99
C GLU A 51 -5.96 -4.20 3.45
N PHE A 52 -5.51 -3.10 2.85
CA PHE A 52 -4.29 -2.43 3.25
C PHE A 52 -4.48 -0.93 3.23
N THR A 53 -3.79 -0.27 4.16
CA THR A 53 -3.77 1.18 4.31
C THR A 53 -2.34 1.67 4.24
N HIS A 54 -2.11 2.68 3.41
CA HIS A 54 -0.80 3.28 3.21
C HIS A 54 -0.91 4.80 3.34
N GLU A 55 -0.36 5.34 4.41
CA GLU A 55 -0.53 6.75 4.79
C GLU A 55 0.77 7.52 4.69
N SER A 56 0.67 8.80 4.34
CA SER A 56 1.77 9.73 4.43
C SER A 56 1.96 10.25 5.86
N VAL A 57 3.18 10.70 6.15
CA VAL A 57 3.60 11.35 7.39
C VAL A 57 3.60 12.84 7.10
N THR A 58 2.55 13.51 7.52
CA THR A 58 2.52 14.97 7.56
C THR A 58 2.88 15.41 8.98
N ASP A 59 4.18 15.54 9.27
CA ASP A 59 4.61 16.26 10.49
C ASP A 59 4.64 17.78 10.27
N ASP A 60 4.60 18.24 9.01
CA ASP A 60 4.57 19.64 8.65
C ASP A 60 3.38 19.93 7.74
N ALA A 61 2.61 20.97 8.08
CA ALA A 61 1.46 21.46 7.32
C ALA A 61 1.82 21.89 5.87
N ASP A 62 3.11 22.03 5.57
CA ASP A 62 3.66 22.41 4.26
C ASP A 62 4.34 21.26 3.51
N SER A 63 4.36 20.04 4.07
CA SER A 63 5.01 18.89 3.43
C SER A 63 4.04 18.16 2.50
N HIS A 64 4.17 18.41 1.19
CA HIS A 64 3.41 17.71 0.14
C HIS A 64 3.91 16.26 -0.05
N GLY A 65 3.75 15.41 0.96
CA GLY A 65 4.07 13.99 0.86
C GLY A 65 3.17 13.31 -0.18
N SER A 66 3.75 12.69 -1.19
CA SER A 66 3.02 11.79 -2.10
C SER A 66 3.28 10.35 -1.66
N VAL A 67 2.23 9.58 -1.44
CA VAL A 67 2.34 8.17 -1.06
C VAL A 67 2.74 7.32 -2.27
N ALA A 68 3.82 6.54 -2.15
CA ALA A 68 4.25 5.58 -3.18
C ALA A 68 4.79 4.30 -2.54
N GLY A 69 4.31 3.14 -3.00
CA GLY A 69 4.75 1.84 -2.52
C GLY A 69 4.73 0.75 -3.60
N LEU A 70 5.58 -0.26 -3.43
CA LEU A 70 5.60 -1.51 -4.18
C LEU A 70 5.44 -2.66 -3.20
N ILE A 71 4.49 -3.54 -3.49
CA ILE A 71 4.18 -4.73 -2.69
C ILE A 71 4.33 -5.94 -3.60
N ARG A 72 5.04 -6.98 -3.16
CA ARG A 72 5.23 -8.23 -3.90
C ARG A 72 4.76 -9.42 -3.06
N PHE A 73 3.88 -10.22 -3.65
CA PHE A 73 3.45 -11.50 -3.11
C PHE A 73 4.06 -12.62 -3.96
N ASN A 74 4.51 -13.69 -3.31
CA ASN A 74 4.83 -14.93 -4.00
C ASN A 74 3.65 -15.90 -3.90
N LEU A 75 3.44 -16.60 -5.01
CA LEU A 75 2.63 -17.80 -5.07
C LEU A 75 3.49 -18.98 -4.64
N ILE A 76 3.10 -19.67 -3.58
CA ILE A 76 3.73 -20.93 -3.18
C ILE A 76 2.88 -22.04 -3.78
N ILE A 77 3.45 -22.82 -4.70
CA ILE A 77 2.80 -24.00 -5.31
C ILE A 77 3.44 -25.22 -4.67
N ASN A 78 2.66 -26.06 -3.98
CA ASN A 78 3.13 -27.33 -3.40
C ASN A 78 3.11 -28.48 -4.42
#